data_AF-A0A0M1I1T6-F1
#
_entry.id   AF-A0A0M1I1T6-F1
#
_cell.length_a   1.000
_cell.length_b   1.000
_cell.length_c   1.000
_cell.angle_alpha   90.00
_cell.angle_beta   90.00
_cell.angle_gamma   90.00
#
_symmetry.space_group_name_H-M   'P 1'
#
loop_
_entity.id
_entity.type
_entity.pdbx_description
1 polymer ?
#
loop_
_entity_poly.entity_id
_entity_poly.type
_entity_poly.pdbx_seq_one_letter_code
_entity_poly.pdbx_strand_id
1 'polypeptide(L)'
;MFVTENLNKIPELVEQGIFTEKLKKKLAQKFVNLEATLLRAKVLRELSKVKVDYIIQSAIQPEQASLAYLFAPFVIGNLNINIIYHSQATKTVLNVLNRYYQVEKKPYLKVDDVLQALNIYLDLHDNDLDEVEFFYYAMFNALCRADVTQIYLITNLKLNAQKIETIELFFKIKIHLISTEPSDKIINSTELNMRQLLFKRKDQQYIELCEKFSKLNSQLLSLSGRYTPLQAKQLVEDMFYAEHIYEKLSVYAEYVQTSLQNTGSSNSITFLA
;
A
#
# COMPACT_ATOMS: atom_id res chain seq x y z
N MET A 1 2.18 -22.69 15.22
CA MET A 1 0.76 -22.47 15.55
C MET A 1 0.73 -21.53 16.74
N PHE A 2 -0.17 -20.53 16.75
CA PHE A 2 -0.27 -19.55 17.83
C PHE A 2 -0.90 -20.18 19.07
N VAL A 3 -0.51 -19.71 20.25
CA VAL A 3 -1.14 -20.14 21.52
C VAL A 3 -2.55 -19.56 21.61
N THR A 4 -2.73 -18.31 21.20
CA THR A 4 -4.03 -17.64 21.15
C THR A 4 -4.88 -18.18 20.00
N GLU A 5 -6.01 -18.81 20.33
CA GLU A 5 -6.89 -19.48 19.38
C GLU A 5 -7.34 -18.58 18.22
N ASN A 6 -7.74 -17.34 18.50
CA ASN A 6 -8.20 -16.39 17.49
C ASN A 6 -7.14 -16.08 16.43
N LEU A 7 -5.84 -16.12 16.78
CA LEU A 7 -4.76 -15.90 15.82
C LEU A 7 -4.59 -17.06 14.85
N ASN A 8 -5.01 -18.27 15.22
CA ASN A 8 -4.99 -19.44 14.35
C ASN A 8 -6.03 -19.36 13.22
N LYS A 9 -6.91 -18.34 13.21
CA LYS A 9 -7.78 -18.04 12.07
C LYS A 9 -7.07 -17.27 10.96
N ILE A 10 -5.95 -16.61 11.24
CA ILE A 10 -5.21 -15.83 10.24
C ILE A 10 -4.71 -16.71 9.09
N PRO A 11 -4.07 -17.88 9.32
CA PRO A 11 -3.64 -18.76 8.22
C PRO A 11 -4.79 -19.35 7.38
N GLU A 12 -6.04 -19.19 7.80
CA GLU A 12 -7.24 -19.66 7.11
C GLU A 12 -7.92 -18.55 6.29
N LEU A 13 -7.34 -17.35 6.20
CA LEU A 13 -7.94 -16.21 5.49
C LEU A 13 -7.99 -16.43 3.99
N VAL A 14 -6.94 -16.99 3.39
CA VAL A 14 -6.89 -17.34 1.97
C VAL A 14 -7.40 -18.78 1.80
N GLU A 15 -8.41 -18.97 0.97
CA GLU A 15 -8.92 -20.32 0.65
C GLU A 15 -7.79 -21.18 0.06
N GLN A 16 -7.55 -22.34 0.66
CA GLN A 16 -6.47 -23.26 0.27
C GLN A 16 -5.05 -22.64 0.36
N GLY A 17 -4.90 -21.48 1.00
CA GLY A 17 -3.61 -20.85 1.22
C GLY A 17 -2.74 -21.66 2.18
N ILE A 18 -1.45 -21.79 1.86
CA ILE A 18 -0.50 -22.55 2.67
C ILE A 18 0.48 -21.61 3.36
N PHE A 19 0.66 -21.82 4.66
CA PHE A 19 1.65 -21.11 5.44
C PHE A 19 3.03 -21.76 5.30
N THR A 20 3.78 -21.33 4.29
CA THR A 20 5.08 -21.92 3.91
C THR A 20 6.16 -21.70 4.97
N GLU A 21 7.19 -22.55 4.98
CA GLU A 21 8.37 -22.38 5.85
C GLU A 21 9.15 -21.09 5.52
N LYS A 22 9.16 -20.69 4.25
CA LYS A 22 9.79 -19.45 3.80
C LYS A 22 9.13 -18.22 4.42
N LEU A 23 7.80 -18.17 4.39
CA LEU A 23 7.03 -17.11 5.05
C LEU A 23 7.30 -17.09 6.57
N LYS A 24 7.24 -18.25 7.23
CA LYS A 24 7.53 -18.37 8.68
C LYS A 24 8.92 -17.82 9.01
N LYS A 25 9.94 -18.18 8.22
CA LYS A 25 11.31 -17.68 8.41
C LYS A 25 11.39 -16.16 8.26
N LYS A 26 10.74 -15.58 7.24
CA LYS A 26 10.69 -14.12 7.07
C LYS A 26 10.00 -13.42 8.23
N LEU A 27 8.88 -13.95 8.72
CA LEU A 27 8.17 -13.40 9.86
C LEU A 27 9.03 -13.47 11.14
N ALA A 28 9.72 -14.58 11.38
CA ALA A 28 10.61 -14.73 12.54
C ALA A 28 11.85 -13.82 12.48
N GLN A 29 12.35 -13.51 11.27
CA GLN A 29 13.44 -12.54 11.09
C GLN A 29 12.99 -11.10 11.41
N LYS A 30 11.73 -10.75 11.11
CA LYS A 30 11.20 -9.41 11.34
C LYS A 30 10.68 -9.23 12.77
N PHE A 31 10.02 -10.24 13.32
CA PHE A 31 9.37 -10.18 14.62
C PHE A 31 10.02 -11.18 15.58
N VAL A 32 10.67 -10.65 16.62
CA VAL A 32 11.26 -11.48 17.70
C VAL A 32 10.20 -12.40 18.32
N ASN A 33 8.98 -11.89 18.53
CA ASN A 33 7.83 -12.68 18.91
C ASN A 33 6.57 -12.10 18.24
N LEU A 34 6.15 -12.73 17.14
CA LEU A 34 4.99 -12.28 16.35
C LEU A 34 3.70 -12.26 17.17
N GLU A 35 3.44 -13.30 17.96
CA GLU A 35 2.22 -13.39 18.77
C GLU A 35 2.13 -12.26 19.80
N ALA A 36 3.20 -12.06 20.57
CA ALA A 36 3.26 -10.99 21.55
C ALA A 36 3.12 -9.61 20.89
N THR A 37 3.69 -9.43 19.69
CA THR A 37 3.61 -8.17 18.94
C THR A 37 2.17 -7.90 18.48
N LEU A 38 1.47 -8.91 17.95
CA LEU A 38 0.06 -8.81 17.55
C LEU A 38 -0.85 -8.46 18.73
N LEU A 39 -0.69 -9.16 19.85
CA LEU A 39 -1.49 -8.93 21.05
C LEU A 39 -1.23 -7.55 21.65
N ARG A 40 0.04 -7.12 21.68
CA ARG A 40 0.40 -5.76 22.12
C ARG A 40 -0.20 -4.71 21.20
N ALA A 41 -0.10 -4.87 19.89
CA ALA A 41 -0.66 -3.95 18.91
C ALA A 41 -2.18 -3.81 19.09
N LYS A 42 -2.89 -4.94 19.28
CA LYS A 42 -4.32 -4.96 19.60
C LYS A 42 -4.66 -4.12 20.83
N VAL A 43 -3.94 -4.30 21.94
CA VAL A 43 -4.21 -3.56 23.19
C VAL A 43 -3.91 -2.06 23.01
N LEU A 44 -2.80 -1.72 22.36
CA LEU A 44 -2.40 -0.33 22.18
C LEU A 44 -3.25 0.43 21.14
N ARG A 45 -3.96 -0.27 20.27
CA ARG A 45 -4.73 0.33 19.17
C ARG A 45 -5.86 1.24 19.62
N GLU A 46 -6.53 0.88 20.71
CA GLU A 46 -7.56 1.72 21.32
C GLU A 46 -6.99 2.97 21.96
N LEU A 47 -5.74 2.92 22.40
CA LEU A 47 -5.02 4.04 23.02
C LEU A 47 -4.33 4.94 21.98
N SER A 48 -4.20 4.48 20.73
CA SER A 48 -3.50 5.25 19.69
C SER A 48 -4.28 6.50 19.32
N LYS A 49 -3.63 7.66 19.52
CA LYS A 49 -4.15 8.98 19.11
C LYS A 49 -4.02 9.21 17.60
N VAL A 50 -3.00 8.62 16.99
CA VAL A 50 -2.77 8.67 15.54
C VAL A 50 -3.46 7.46 14.91
N LYS A 51 -4.20 7.70 13.83
CA LYS A 51 -4.83 6.65 13.04
C LYS A 51 -4.19 6.59 11.67
N VAL A 52 -3.94 5.37 11.21
CA VAL A 52 -3.34 5.07 9.91
C VAL A 52 -4.25 4.09 9.17
N ASP A 53 -4.51 4.40 7.91
CA ASP A 53 -5.12 3.48 6.97
C ASP A 53 -4.01 2.65 6.29
N TYR A 54 -4.24 1.37 6.00
CA TYR A 54 -3.24 0.47 5.43
C TYR A 54 -3.79 -0.17 4.14
N ILE A 55 -3.07 -0.11 3.03
CA ILE A 55 -3.43 -0.76 1.78
C ILE A 55 -2.49 -1.95 1.56
N ILE A 56 -3.05 -3.12 1.30
CA ILE A 56 -2.33 -4.32 0.88
C ILE A 56 -2.79 -4.63 -0.53
N GLN A 57 -1.89 -4.54 -1.50
CA GLN A 57 -2.19 -4.77 -2.90
C GLN A 57 -1.39 -5.95 -3.48
N SER A 58 -2.10 -6.92 -4.07
CA SER A 58 -1.50 -8.01 -4.85
C SER A 58 -0.60 -7.48 -5.98
N ALA A 59 0.33 -8.31 -6.43
CA ALA A 59 1.23 -7.99 -7.53
C ALA A 59 0.49 -7.44 -8.76
N ILE A 60 0.93 -6.26 -9.22
CA ILE A 60 0.35 -5.58 -10.38
C ILE A 60 1.06 -6.05 -11.65
N GLN A 61 0.29 -6.56 -12.62
CA GLN A 61 0.78 -6.97 -13.93
C GLN A 61 0.71 -5.82 -14.96
N PRO A 62 1.49 -5.86 -16.05
CA PRO A 62 1.68 -4.70 -16.95
C PRO A 62 0.43 -4.07 -17.56
N GLU A 63 -0.63 -4.83 -17.79
CA GLU A 63 -1.86 -4.35 -18.43
C GLU A 63 -3.04 -4.28 -17.46
N GLN A 64 -2.83 -4.52 -16.15
CA GLN A 64 -3.94 -4.58 -15.22
C GLN A 64 -4.41 -3.19 -14.79
N ALA A 65 -5.74 -2.98 -14.83
CA ALA A 65 -6.37 -1.77 -14.34
C ALA A 65 -6.12 -1.52 -12.84
N SER A 66 -5.81 -2.56 -12.07
CA SER A 66 -5.42 -2.46 -10.66
C SER A 66 -4.20 -1.57 -10.43
N LEU A 67 -3.42 -1.25 -11.47
CA LEU A 67 -2.39 -0.22 -11.43
C LEU A 67 -2.92 1.14 -10.93
N ALA A 68 -4.21 1.44 -11.13
CA ALA A 68 -4.85 2.64 -10.59
C ALA A 68 -4.59 2.83 -9.09
N TYR A 69 -4.58 1.74 -8.32
CA TYR A 69 -4.43 1.78 -6.86
C TYR A 69 -3.00 2.12 -6.40
N LEU A 70 -2.00 2.08 -7.29
CA LEU A 70 -0.68 2.62 -7.00
C LEU A 70 -0.73 4.13 -6.69
N PHE A 71 -1.76 4.84 -7.18
CA PHE A 71 -1.98 6.26 -6.92
C PHE A 71 -2.79 6.55 -5.66
N ALA A 72 -3.43 5.53 -5.07
CA ALA A 72 -4.23 5.65 -3.87
C ALA A 72 -3.52 6.34 -2.69
N PRO A 73 -2.26 6.01 -2.34
CA PRO A 73 -1.56 6.71 -1.26
C PRO A 73 -1.48 8.22 -1.50
N PHE A 74 -1.29 8.68 -2.73
CA PHE A 74 -1.20 10.11 -3.06
C PHE A 74 -2.56 10.80 -3.05
N VAL A 75 -3.61 10.10 -3.46
CA VAL A 75 -5.00 10.58 -3.31
C VAL A 75 -5.34 10.75 -1.83
N ILE A 76 -5.12 9.72 -1.02
CA ILE A 76 -5.48 9.69 0.40
C ILE A 76 -4.59 10.67 1.20
N GLY A 77 -3.29 10.75 0.90
CA GLY A 77 -2.37 11.66 1.55
C GLY A 77 -2.60 13.15 1.22
N ASN A 78 -3.24 13.46 0.09
CA ASN A 78 -3.75 14.82 -0.21
C ASN A 78 -4.95 15.21 0.65
N LEU A 79 -5.65 14.24 1.23
CA LEU A 79 -6.75 14.44 2.16
C LEU A 79 -6.29 14.49 3.63
N ASN A 80 -4.97 14.59 3.86
CA ASN A 80 -4.34 14.58 5.19
C ASN A 80 -4.70 13.35 6.03
N ILE A 81 -4.90 12.21 5.38
CA ILE A 81 -5.09 10.92 6.03
C ILE A 81 -3.77 10.16 5.93
N ASN A 82 -3.26 9.68 7.07
CA ASN A 82 -2.08 8.84 7.10
C ASN A 82 -2.37 7.49 6.43
N ILE A 83 -1.55 7.12 5.45
CA ILE A 83 -1.71 5.90 4.68
C ILE A 83 -0.38 5.18 4.48
N ILE A 84 -0.37 3.89 4.77
CA ILE A 84 0.70 2.98 4.37
C ILE A 84 0.22 2.16 3.17
N TYR A 85 0.96 2.19 2.07
CA TYR A 85 0.68 1.38 0.89
C TYR A 85 1.73 0.27 0.78
N HIS A 86 1.29 -1.00 0.86
CA HIS A 86 2.16 -2.16 0.79
C HIS A 86 1.85 -2.98 -0.46
N SER A 87 2.84 -3.09 -1.35
CA SER A 87 2.76 -3.87 -2.59
C SER A 87 4.12 -4.51 -2.87
N GLN A 88 4.14 -5.51 -3.76
CA GLN A 88 5.40 -5.98 -4.33
C GLN A 88 5.93 -4.95 -5.35
N ALA A 89 7.25 -4.80 -5.39
CA ALA A 89 7.99 -3.97 -6.34
C ALA A 89 8.07 -4.65 -7.72
N THR A 90 6.92 -4.96 -8.32
CA THR A 90 6.86 -5.56 -9.66
C THR A 90 7.46 -4.60 -10.70
N LYS A 91 7.86 -5.12 -11.87
CA LYS A 91 8.32 -4.26 -12.98
C LYS A 91 7.33 -3.16 -13.32
N THR A 92 6.03 -3.46 -13.25
CA THR A 92 4.95 -2.49 -13.47
C THR A 92 4.96 -1.34 -12.47
N VAL A 93 5.15 -1.63 -11.17
CA VAL A 93 5.29 -0.60 -10.13
C VAL A 93 6.55 0.23 -10.37
N LEU A 94 7.67 -0.43 -10.66
CA LEU A 94 8.96 0.23 -10.91
C LEU A 94 8.92 1.14 -12.16
N ASN A 95 8.25 0.72 -13.23
CA ASN A 95 8.09 1.52 -14.46
C ASN A 95 7.42 2.88 -14.21
N VAL A 96 6.58 2.99 -13.17
CA VAL A 96 5.92 4.23 -12.77
C VAL A 96 6.81 5.01 -11.81
N LEU A 97 7.23 4.39 -10.70
CA LEU A 97 7.89 5.10 -9.60
C LEU A 97 9.35 5.49 -9.90
N ASN A 98 10.09 4.69 -10.69
CA ASN A 98 11.49 5.00 -11.04
C ASN A 98 11.67 6.25 -11.90
N ARG A 99 10.58 6.81 -12.43
CA ARG A 99 10.61 8.09 -13.12
C ARG A 99 10.81 9.26 -12.15
N TYR A 100 10.61 9.04 -10.85
CA TYR A 100 10.62 10.07 -9.82
C TYR A 100 11.76 9.90 -8.81
N TYR A 101 12.09 8.66 -8.41
CA TYR A 101 13.20 8.37 -7.49
C TYR A 101 13.72 6.95 -7.68
N GLN A 102 14.91 6.63 -7.14
CA GLN A 102 15.53 5.31 -7.27
C GLN A 102 14.94 4.31 -6.27
N VAL A 103 13.82 3.66 -6.63
CA VAL A 103 13.04 2.78 -5.73
C VAL A 103 13.89 1.62 -5.20
N GLU A 104 14.72 1.02 -6.05
CA GLU A 104 15.49 -0.18 -5.73
C GLU A 104 16.56 0.05 -4.66
N LYS A 105 16.98 1.30 -4.44
CA LYS A 105 18.00 1.61 -3.44
C LYS A 105 17.50 1.49 -2.00
N LYS A 106 16.18 1.47 -1.78
CA LYS A 106 15.51 1.22 -0.48
C LYS A 106 16.23 1.88 0.70
N PRO A 107 16.25 3.23 0.79
CA PRO A 107 16.84 3.89 1.94
C PRO A 107 16.13 3.44 3.22
N TYR A 108 16.86 3.39 4.32
CA TYR A 108 16.23 3.21 5.62
C TYR A 108 15.43 4.47 5.96
N LEU A 109 14.11 4.34 6.01
CA LEU A 109 13.19 5.40 6.38
C LEU A 109 12.41 4.98 7.62
N LYS A 110 12.40 5.83 8.64
CA LYS A 110 11.54 5.63 9.81
C LYS A 110 10.11 5.92 9.42
N VAL A 111 9.29 4.87 9.35
CA VAL A 111 7.89 4.94 8.87
C VAL A 111 7.11 6.08 9.53
N ASP A 112 7.23 6.22 10.86
CA ASP A 112 6.45 7.20 11.62
C ASP A 112 6.88 8.64 11.30
N ASP A 113 8.17 8.89 11.06
CA ASP A 113 8.69 10.21 10.65
C ASP A 113 8.16 10.58 9.26
N VAL A 114 8.15 9.62 8.32
CA VAL A 114 7.65 9.85 6.95
C VAL A 114 6.14 10.09 6.97
N LEU A 115 5.38 9.30 7.74
CA LEU A 115 3.95 9.50 7.90
C LEU A 115 3.66 10.87 8.52
N GLN A 116 4.39 11.28 9.56
CA GLN A 116 4.21 12.60 10.16
C GLN A 116 4.50 13.74 9.19
N ALA A 117 5.49 13.59 8.31
CA ALA A 117 5.88 14.63 7.36
C ALA A 117 4.96 14.68 6.13
N LEU A 118 4.56 13.52 5.59
CA LEU A 118 3.97 13.41 4.26
C LEU A 118 2.57 12.80 4.22
N ASN A 119 2.12 12.21 5.33
CA ASN A 119 0.93 11.35 5.45
C ASN A 119 1.00 10.06 4.60
N ILE A 120 2.14 9.74 3.98
CA ILE A 120 2.27 8.64 3.02
C ILE A 120 3.52 7.83 3.34
N TYR A 121 3.40 6.51 3.32
CA TYR A 121 4.56 5.61 3.30
C TYR A 121 4.33 4.48 2.29
N LEU A 122 5.27 4.29 1.36
CA LEU A 122 5.24 3.18 0.39
C LEU A 122 6.15 2.06 0.89
N ASP A 123 5.56 0.94 1.31
CA ASP A 123 6.26 -0.30 1.67
C ASP A 123 6.32 -1.23 0.45
N LEU A 124 7.43 -1.17 -0.29
CA LEU A 124 7.60 -1.95 -1.52
C LEU A 124 8.46 -3.18 -1.26
N HIS A 125 7.80 -4.34 -1.17
CA HIS A 125 8.46 -5.63 -0.92
C HIS A 125 9.15 -6.15 -2.18
N ASP A 126 10.24 -6.90 -2.00
CA ASP A 126 10.86 -7.60 -3.14
C ASP A 126 9.94 -8.68 -3.70
N ASN A 127 10.15 -9.04 -4.96
CA ASN A 127 9.35 -10.08 -5.65
C ASN A 127 9.78 -11.50 -5.26
N ASP A 128 10.28 -11.69 -4.04
CA ASP A 128 10.78 -12.96 -3.56
C ASP A 128 9.75 -13.75 -2.79
N LEU A 129 8.56 -13.22 -2.51
CA LEU A 129 7.41 -13.97 -1.99
C LEU A 129 6.40 -14.24 -3.11
N ASP A 130 5.76 -15.41 -3.09
CA ASP A 130 4.58 -15.62 -3.93
C ASP A 130 3.38 -14.77 -3.45
N GLU A 131 2.27 -14.80 -4.20
CA GLU A 131 1.11 -13.96 -3.92
C GLU A 131 0.49 -14.21 -2.53
N VAL A 132 0.35 -15.48 -2.13
CA VAL A 132 -0.25 -15.86 -0.84
C VAL A 132 0.73 -15.56 0.30
N GLU A 133 2.01 -15.86 0.10
CA GLU A 133 3.07 -15.52 1.04
C GLU A 133 3.14 -14.01 1.28
N PHE A 134 3.11 -13.21 0.21
CA PHE A 134 3.10 -11.75 0.28
C PHE A 134 1.86 -11.22 1.00
N PHE A 135 0.67 -11.72 0.66
CA PHE A 135 -0.58 -11.34 1.32
C PHE A 135 -0.46 -11.50 2.84
N TYR A 136 -0.03 -12.68 3.31
CA TYR A 136 0.11 -12.92 4.74
C TYR A 136 1.22 -12.07 5.36
N TYR A 137 2.36 -11.93 4.69
CA TYR A 137 3.44 -11.06 5.16
C TYR A 137 2.94 -9.63 5.37
N ALA A 138 2.26 -9.05 4.38
CA ALA A 138 1.70 -7.71 4.47
C ALA A 138 0.60 -7.61 5.55
N MET A 139 -0.27 -8.62 5.67
CA MET A 139 -1.33 -8.68 6.67
C MET A 139 -0.77 -8.68 8.09
N PHE A 140 0.26 -9.48 8.38
CA PHE A 140 0.92 -9.45 9.69
C PHE A 140 1.60 -8.11 9.99
N ASN A 141 2.21 -7.47 8.98
CA ASN A 141 2.77 -6.13 9.15
C ASN A 141 1.71 -5.10 9.55
N ALA A 142 0.56 -5.10 8.87
CA ALA A 142 -0.54 -4.21 9.21
C ALA A 142 -1.12 -4.49 10.60
N LEU A 143 -1.38 -5.75 10.94
CA LEU A 143 -1.94 -6.15 12.24
C LEU A 143 -1.01 -5.86 13.42
N CYS A 144 0.31 -5.90 13.22
CA CYS A 144 1.32 -5.57 14.23
C CYS A 144 1.46 -4.07 14.51
N ARG A 145 0.84 -3.20 13.71
CA ARG A 145 0.83 -1.75 13.95
C ARG A 145 -0.37 -1.36 14.80
N ALA A 146 -0.11 -0.73 15.94
CA ALA A 146 -1.16 -0.28 16.85
C ALA A 146 -1.97 0.92 16.30
N ASP A 147 -1.37 1.75 15.46
CA ASP A 147 -2.04 2.93 14.88
C ASP A 147 -2.95 2.60 13.69
N VAL A 148 -2.86 1.38 13.14
CA VAL A 148 -3.70 0.94 12.03
C VAL A 148 -5.15 0.74 12.48
N THR A 149 -6.09 1.41 11.82
CA THR A 149 -7.54 1.28 12.07
C THR A 149 -8.30 0.63 10.93
N GLN A 150 -7.81 0.79 9.70
CA GLN A 150 -8.43 0.24 8.51
C GLN A 150 -7.39 -0.46 7.64
N ILE A 151 -7.75 -1.59 7.07
CA ILE A 151 -6.95 -2.32 6.09
C ILE A 151 -7.79 -2.48 4.82
N TYR A 152 -7.26 -2.08 3.67
CA TYR A 152 -7.85 -2.33 2.37
C TYR A 152 -7.08 -3.45 1.69
N LEU A 153 -7.76 -4.54 1.38
CA LEU A 153 -7.22 -5.70 0.70
C LEU A 153 -7.59 -5.63 -0.78
N ILE A 154 -6.62 -5.29 -1.63
CA ILE A 154 -6.79 -5.15 -3.07
C ILE A 154 -6.19 -6.39 -3.74
N THR A 155 -7.03 -7.39 -4.00
CA THR A 155 -6.55 -8.71 -4.41
C THR A 155 -7.60 -9.48 -5.22
N ASN A 156 -7.15 -10.43 -6.02
CA ASN A 156 -7.96 -11.45 -6.69
C ASN A 156 -7.92 -12.80 -5.94
N LEU A 157 -7.20 -12.89 -4.81
CA LEU A 157 -7.21 -14.06 -3.95
C LEU A 157 -8.64 -14.31 -3.41
N LYS A 158 -9.02 -15.58 -3.34
CA LYS A 158 -10.26 -15.98 -2.69
C LYS A 158 -10.08 -15.93 -1.19
N LEU A 159 -10.72 -14.96 -0.54
CA LEU A 159 -10.64 -14.78 0.90
C LEU A 159 -11.90 -15.26 1.60
N ASN A 160 -11.74 -15.89 2.76
CA ASN A 160 -12.84 -16.33 3.58
C ASN A 160 -13.40 -15.15 4.41
N ALA A 161 -14.59 -14.66 4.00
CA ALA A 161 -15.24 -13.51 4.62
C ALA A 161 -15.53 -13.69 6.12
N GLN A 162 -15.93 -14.89 6.55
CA GLN A 162 -16.22 -15.17 7.97
C GLN A 162 -14.95 -15.09 8.83
N LYS A 163 -13.81 -15.55 8.29
CA LYS A 163 -12.51 -15.44 8.96
C LYS A 163 -12.05 -13.99 9.02
N ILE A 164 -12.25 -13.21 7.95
CA ILE A 164 -11.97 -11.77 7.95
C ILE A 164 -12.75 -11.08 9.06
N GLU A 165 -14.07 -11.30 9.16
CA GLU A 165 -14.92 -10.70 10.20
C GLU A 165 -14.44 -11.07 11.61
N THR A 166 -14.03 -12.33 11.81
CA THR A 166 -13.45 -12.78 13.09
C THR A 166 -12.17 -11.99 13.43
N ILE A 167 -11.30 -11.76 12.44
CA ILE A 167 -10.07 -10.99 12.61
C ILE A 167 -10.37 -9.50 12.85
N GLU A 168 -11.33 -8.90 12.14
CA GLU A 168 -11.79 -7.53 12.37
C GLU A 168 -12.23 -7.32 13.82
N LEU A 169 -13.13 -8.18 14.30
CA LEU A 169 -13.66 -8.14 15.67
C LEU A 169 -12.54 -8.35 16.69
N PHE A 170 -11.67 -9.33 16.45
CA PHE A 170 -10.59 -9.64 17.39
C PHE A 170 -9.57 -8.50 17.51
N PHE A 171 -9.19 -7.86 16.40
CA PHE A 171 -8.19 -6.79 16.38
C PHE A 171 -8.78 -5.38 16.50
N LYS A 172 -10.11 -5.23 16.49
CA LYS A 172 -10.82 -3.96 16.54
C LYS A 172 -10.40 -3.02 15.40
N ILE A 173 -10.36 -3.57 14.18
CA ILE A 173 -10.07 -2.84 12.93
C ILE A 173 -11.18 -3.08 11.91
N LYS A 174 -11.21 -2.25 10.86
CA LYS A 174 -12.00 -2.52 9.65
C LYS A 174 -11.13 -3.09 8.55
N ILE A 175 -11.59 -4.14 7.89
CA ILE A 175 -10.94 -4.77 6.76
C ILE A 175 -11.89 -4.70 5.57
N HIS A 176 -11.51 -3.95 4.55
CA HIS A 176 -12.29 -3.74 3.34
C HIS A 176 -11.72 -4.58 2.21
N LEU A 177 -12.56 -5.38 1.55
CA LEU A 177 -12.16 -6.18 0.40
C LEU A 177 -12.47 -5.43 -0.90
N ILE A 178 -11.46 -5.33 -1.76
CA ILE A 178 -11.58 -4.81 -3.12
C ILE A 178 -11.07 -5.90 -4.08
N SER A 179 -12.00 -6.56 -4.76
CA SER A 179 -11.65 -7.58 -5.74
C SER A 179 -11.00 -6.93 -6.96
N THR A 180 -9.88 -7.49 -7.42
CA THR A 180 -9.30 -7.13 -8.71
C THR A 180 -9.70 -8.14 -9.78
N GLU A 181 -9.93 -7.66 -11.00
CA GLU A 181 -10.22 -8.50 -12.16
C GLU A 181 -8.99 -8.55 -13.08
N PRO A 182 -8.26 -9.67 -13.17
CA PRO A 182 -7.09 -9.77 -14.04
C PRO A 182 -7.37 -9.53 -15.52
N SER A 183 -8.62 -9.74 -15.95
CA SER A 183 -9.12 -9.45 -17.30
C SER A 183 -9.43 -7.99 -17.54
N ASP A 184 -9.52 -7.15 -16.50
CA ASP A 184 -9.76 -5.73 -16.66
C ASP A 184 -8.48 -5.01 -17.08
N LYS A 185 -8.36 -4.78 -18.40
CA LYS A 185 -7.13 -4.31 -19.02
C LYS A 185 -7.07 -2.79 -19.21
N ILE A 186 -5.84 -2.29 -19.26
CA ILE A 186 -5.45 -0.94 -19.67
C ILE A 186 -4.26 -1.04 -20.64
N ILE A 187 -3.81 0.10 -21.16
CA ILE A 187 -2.54 0.19 -21.89
C ILE A 187 -1.38 -0.33 -21.04
N ASN A 188 -0.37 -0.90 -21.69
CA ASN A 188 0.77 -1.47 -20.99
C ASN A 188 1.49 -0.39 -20.16
N SER A 189 1.85 -0.73 -18.92
CA SER A 189 2.57 0.13 -18.00
C SER A 189 3.86 0.75 -18.55
N THR A 190 4.53 0.08 -19.50
CA THR A 190 5.73 0.62 -20.17
C THR A 190 5.43 1.77 -21.11
N GLU A 191 4.22 1.82 -21.66
CA GLU A 191 3.76 2.81 -22.63
C GLU A 191 3.04 4.00 -21.98
N LEU A 192 2.83 3.95 -20.65
CA LEU A 192 2.18 5.01 -19.92
C LEU A 192 2.94 6.34 -20.05
N ASN A 193 2.23 7.35 -20.52
CA ASN A 193 2.63 8.74 -20.52
C ASN A 193 2.15 9.40 -19.23
N MET A 194 3.02 9.42 -18.23
CA MET A 194 2.74 10.00 -16.91
C MET A 194 2.36 11.49 -16.98
N ARG A 195 2.86 12.22 -17.98
CA ARG A 195 2.49 13.63 -18.17
C ARG A 195 1.03 13.75 -18.59
N GLN A 196 0.57 12.94 -19.53
CA GLN A 196 -0.85 12.94 -19.87
C GLN A 196 -1.70 12.44 -18.70
N LEU A 197 -1.30 11.37 -18.03
CA LEU A 197 -2.05 10.80 -16.91
C LEU A 197 -2.23 11.81 -15.76
N LEU A 198 -1.20 12.55 -15.36
CA LEU A 198 -1.21 13.35 -14.14
C LEU A 198 -1.33 14.88 -14.34
N PHE A 199 -1.34 15.39 -15.58
CA PHE A 199 -1.45 16.83 -15.87
C PHE A 199 -2.73 17.19 -16.63
N LYS A 200 -3.09 18.48 -16.65
CA LYS A 200 -4.35 18.98 -17.23
C LYS A 200 -4.63 18.56 -18.68
N ARG A 201 -3.60 18.48 -19.54
CA ARG A 201 -3.78 18.19 -20.97
C ARG A 201 -3.71 16.69 -21.23
N LYS A 202 -4.82 16.14 -21.73
CA LYS A 202 -5.03 14.72 -22.02
C LYS A 202 -5.64 14.56 -23.41
N ASP A 203 -5.20 13.55 -24.15
CA ASP A 203 -5.93 13.02 -25.30
C ASP A 203 -7.08 12.10 -24.83
N GLN A 204 -7.86 11.62 -25.79
CA GLN A 204 -9.04 10.79 -25.51
C GLN A 204 -8.69 9.52 -24.72
N GLN A 205 -7.55 8.88 -25.01
CA GLN A 205 -7.12 7.65 -24.33
C GLN A 205 -6.82 7.93 -22.85
N TYR A 206 -6.18 9.06 -22.53
CA TYR A 206 -5.88 9.42 -21.15
C TYR A 206 -7.07 10.00 -20.39
N ILE A 207 -8.06 10.58 -21.08
CA ILE A 207 -9.36 10.94 -20.47
C ILE A 207 -10.05 9.66 -19.97
N GLU A 208 -10.19 8.65 -20.82
CA GLU A 208 -10.82 7.36 -20.48
C GLU A 208 -10.04 6.63 -19.37
N LEU A 209 -8.71 6.66 -19.45
CA LEU A 209 -7.85 6.06 -18.42
C LEU A 209 -8.03 6.75 -17.06
N CYS A 210 -8.14 8.08 -17.04
CA CYS A 210 -8.36 8.83 -15.80
C CYS A 210 -9.74 8.59 -15.22
N GLU A 211 -10.78 8.50 -16.05
CA GLU A 211 -12.11 8.14 -15.56
C GLU A 211 -12.08 6.75 -14.89
N LYS A 212 -11.41 5.79 -15.54
CA LYS A 212 -11.24 4.43 -15.00
C LYS A 212 -10.46 4.42 -13.70
N PHE A 213 -9.32 5.11 -13.65
CA PHE A 213 -8.50 5.20 -12.44
C PHE A 213 -9.21 5.91 -11.29
N SER A 214 -9.99 6.95 -11.62
CA SER A 214 -10.78 7.69 -10.64
C SER A 214 -11.90 6.83 -10.08
N LYS A 215 -12.61 6.07 -10.93
CA LYS A 215 -13.61 5.10 -10.50
C LYS A 215 -13.03 4.06 -9.54
N LEU A 216 -11.87 3.47 -9.85
CA LEU A 216 -11.22 2.48 -9.00
C LEU A 216 -10.81 3.08 -7.65
N ASN A 217 -10.05 4.18 -7.65
CA ASN A 217 -9.60 4.84 -6.42
C ASN A 217 -10.76 5.37 -5.56
N SER A 218 -11.89 5.77 -6.17
CA SER A 218 -13.08 6.20 -5.43
C SER A 218 -13.68 5.11 -4.55
N GLN A 219 -13.44 3.82 -4.87
CA GLN A 219 -13.90 2.70 -4.04
C GLN A 219 -13.26 2.75 -2.66
N LEU A 220 -11.95 3.02 -2.57
CA LEU A 220 -11.22 3.16 -1.31
C LEU A 220 -11.80 4.30 -0.45
N LEU A 221 -12.02 5.47 -1.06
CA LEU A 221 -12.57 6.63 -0.34
C LEU A 221 -14.01 6.39 0.11
N SER A 222 -14.83 5.72 -0.71
CA SER A 222 -16.21 5.38 -0.35
C SER A 222 -16.25 4.39 0.82
N LEU A 223 -15.39 3.37 0.79
CA LEU A 223 -15.28 2.35 1.84
C LEU A 223 -14.78 2.92 3.17
N SER A 224 -14.03 4.03 3.13
CA SER A 224 -13.62 4.74 4.36
C SER A 224 -14.80 5.32 5.14
N GLY A 225 -16.00 5.41 4.54
CA GLY A 225 -17.20 6.00 5.14
C GLY A 225 -17.18 7.53 5.22
N ARG A 226 -16.13 8.18 4.71
CA ARG A 226 -15.96 9.65 4.76
C ARG A 226 -16.65 10.38 3.62
N TYR A 227 -16.87 9.72 2.48
CA TYR A 227 -17.40 10.32 1.27
C TYR A 227 -18.49 9.44 0.66
N THR A 228 -19.51 10.06 0.08
CA THR A 228 -20.44 9.33 -0.79
C THR A 228 -19.72 8.88 -2.07
N PRO A 229 -20.20 7.83 -2.77
CA PRO A 229 -19.58 7.37 -4.01
C PRO A 229 -19.41 8.46 -5.08
N LEU A 230 -20.40 9.36 -5.19
CA LEU A 230 -20.34 10.48 -6.14
C LEU A 230 -19.25 11.48 -5.76
N GLN A 231 -19.20 11.90 -4.49
CA GLN A 231 -18.16 12.80 -3.98
C GLN A 231 -16.76 12.18 -4.11
N ALA A 232 -16.63 10.89 -3.78
CA ALA A 232 -15.38 10.15 -3.90
C ALA A 232 -14.89 10.13 -5.35
N LYS A 233 -15.76 9.84 -6.33
CA LYS A 233 -15.38 9.85 -7.76
C LYS A 233 -14.92 11.24 -8.20
N GLN A 234 -15.74 12.27 -7.95
CA GLN A 234 -15.44 13.66 -8.36
C GLN A 234 -14.13 14.15 -7.76
N LEU A 235 -13.92 13.92 -6.46
CA LEU A 235 -12.71 14.33 -5.76
C LEU A 235 -11.45 13.68 -6.35
N VAL A 236 -11.49 12.39 -6.63
CA VAL A 236 -10.35 11.68 -7.23
C VAL A 236 -10.09 12.17 -8.65
N GLU A 237 -11.15 12.35 -9.43
CA GLU A 237 -11.08 12.88 -10.79
C GLU A 237 -10.40 14.25 -10.77
N ASP A 238 -10.87 15.17 -9.93
CA ASP A 238 -10.27 16.49 -9.75
C ASP A 238 -8.77 16.39 -9.42
N MET A 239 -8.33 15.43 -8.59
CA MET A 239 -6.91 15.24 -8.28
C MET A 239 -6.06 14.76 -9.47
N PHE A 240 -6.62 13.99 -10.40
CA PHE A 240 -5.94 13.59 -11.65
C PHE A 240 -5.86 14.73 -12.68
N TYR A 241 -6.77 15.71 -12.62
CA TYR A 241 -6.79 16.87 -13.51
C TYR A 241 -6.07 18.10 -12.93
N ALA A 242 -6.03 18.26 -11.61
CA ALA A 242 -5.46 19.41 -10.93
C ALA A 242 -3.98 19.24 -10.53
N GLU A 243 -3.29 18.21 -11.01
CA GLU A 243 -1.87 17.93 -10.73
C GLU A 243 -1.56 17.54 -9.27
N HIS A 244 -2.55 17.50 -8.37
CA HIS A 244 -2.36 17.17 -6.94
C HIS A 244 -1.69 15.81 -6.71
N ILE A 245 -2.01 14.79 -7.51
CA ILE A 245 -1.35 13.48 -7.40
C ILE A 245 0.13 13.60 -7.77
N TYR A 246 0.44 14.33 -8.85
CA TYR A 246 1.81 14.56 -9.30
C TYR A 246 2.62 15.34 -8.27
N GLU A 247 2.06 16.42 -7.72
CA GLU A 247 2.72 17.24 -6.69
C GLU A 247 3.07 16.39 -5.47
N LYS A 248 2.09 15.65 -4.93
CA LYS A 248 2.30 14.80 -3.75
C LYS A 248 3.31 13.68 -4.00
N LEU A 249 3.26 13.04 -5.17
CA LEU A 249 4.25 12.04 -5.60
C LEU A 249 5.65 12.65 -5.73
N SER A 250 5.76 13.87 -6.28
CA SER A 250 7.04 14.55 -6.47
C SER A 250 7.68 14.93 -5.13
N VAL A 251 6.89 15.44 -4.18
CA VAL A 251 7.38 15.73 -2.81
C VAL A 251 7.83 14.45 -2.10
N TYR A 252 7.06 13.35 -2.22
CA TYR A 252 7.48 12.07 -1.66
C TYR A 252 8.79 11.57 -2.28
N ALA A 253 8.91 11.66 -3.61
CA ALA A 253 10.10 11.25 -4.34
C ALA A 253 11.33 12.07 -3.93
N GLU A 254 11.18 13.39 -3.80
CA GLU A 254 12.24 14.28 -3.33
C GLU A 254 12.72 13.88 -1.92
N TYR A 255 11.79 13.68 -0.99
CA TYR A 255 12.11 13.24 0.37
C TYR A 255 12.92 11.93 0.40
N VAL A 256 12.50 10.93 -0.38
CA VAL A 256 13.20 9.64 -0.50
C VAL A 256 14.59 9.83 -1.14
N GLN A 257 14.68 10.65 -2.19
CA GLN A 257 15.92 10.92 -2.90
C GLN A 257 16.94 11.67 -2.04
N THR A 258 16.51 12.65 -1.25
CA THR A 258 17.37 13.34 -0.27
C THR A 258 17.86 12.39 0.81
N SER A 259 16.99 11.49 1.30
CA SER A 259 17.38 10.46 2.27
C SER A 259 18.45 9.51 1.71
N LEU A 260 18.33 9.13 0.44
CA LEU A 260 19.34 8.34 -0.28
C LEU A 260 20.68 9.07 -0.40
N GLN A 261 20.65 10.36 -0.78
CA GLN A 261 21.85 11.18 -0.90
C GLN A 261 22.55 11.37 0.44
N ASN A 262 21.81 11.58 1.52
CA ASN A 262 22.40 11.73 2.85
C ASN A 262 23.04 10.42 3.33
N THR A 263 22.40 9.27 3.08
CA THR A 263 22.95 7.95 3.43
C THR A 263 24.19 7.61 2.60
N GLY A 264 24.22 7.99 1.32
CA GLY A 264 25.37 7.81 0.43
C GLY A 264 26.55 8.74 0.76
N SER A 265 26.26 10.00 1.13
CA SER A 265 27.26 11.01 1.50
C SER A 265 27.97 10.68 2.82
N SER A 266 27.28 10.00 3.75
CA SER A 266 27.90 9.54 5.00
C SER A 266 28.97 8.44 4.81
N ASN A 267 29.07 7.83 3.62
CA ASN A 267 30.12 6.85 3.29
C ASN A 267 31.32 7.47 2.53
N SER A 268 31.34 8.79 2.33
CA SER A 268 32.44 9.52 1.68
C SER A 268 32.98 10.63 2.59
N ILE A 269 33.46 10.25 3.78
CA ILE A 269 34.43 11.05 4.53
C ILE A 269 35.65 10.17 4.79
N THR A 270 36.40 9.89 3.73
CA THR A 270 37.82 9.58 3.86
C THR A 270 38.51 10.93 3.94
N PHE A 271 38.79 11.41 5.16
CA PHE A 271 39.81 12.43 5.35
C PHE A 271 41.14 11.82 4.89
N LEU A 272 41.57 12.15 3.68
CA LEU A 272 42.97 12.04 3.31
C LEU A 272 43.63 13.36 3.71
N ALA A 273 44.45 13.26 4.75
CA ALA A 273 45.49 14.23 5.07
C ALA A 273 46.60 14.19 4.00
#